data_AF-A0A1A8WRY5-F1
#
_entry.id   AF-A0A1A8WRY5-F1
#
_cell.length_a   1.000
_cell.length_b   1.000
_cell.length_c   1.000
_cell.angle_alpha   90.00
_cell.angle_beta   90.00
_cell.angle_gamma   90.00
#
_symmetry.space_group_name_H-M   'P 1'
#
loop_
_entity.id
_entity.type
_entity.pdbx_description
1 polymer ?
#
loop_
_entity_poly.entity_id
_entity_poly.type
_entity_poly.pdbx_seq_one_letter_code
_entity_poly.pdbx_strand_id
1 'polypeptide(L)'
;MADDSSRGTEEFAVKYLSDLLSVQFYTDINKNHSELSNYTRQCEKLIVKKDNDEMKTVFKRFLRHLEESSVWNFINHEYDICLLLNYWIYDNLNNIFGAKYNSDIAFANFQYVWSYPN
;
A
#
# COMPACT_ATOMS: atom_id res chain seq x y z
N MET A 1 32.25 -21.05 -9.90
CA MET A 1 32.26 -21.22 -8.42
C MET A 1 31.65 -20.03 -7.65
N ALA A 2 31.20 -18.94 -8.29
CA ALA A 2 30.55 -17.81 -7.59
C ALA A 2 29.02 -17.94 -7.43
N ASP A 3 28.39 -18.81 -8.22
CA ASP A 3 26.93 -18.94 -8.35
C ASP A 3 26.25 -19.63 -7.15
N ASP A 4 26.95 -20.57 -6.52
CA ASP A 4 26.40 -21.40 -5.43
C ASP A 4 26.36 -20.63 -4.08
N SER A 5 27.25 -19.66 -3.92
CA SER A 5 27.32 -18.80 -2.72
C SER A 5 26.23 -17.73 -2.70
N SER A 6 25.83 -17.19 -3.86
CA SER A 6 24.76 -16.18 -3.90
C SER A 6 23.40 -16.83 -3.65
N ARG A 7 23.17 -18.02 -4.22
CA ARG A 7 21.94 -18.79 -4.05
C ARG A 7 21.67 -19.17 -2.59
N GLY A 8 22.71 -19.60 -1.85
CA GLY A 8 22.58 -19.88 -0.41
C GLY A 8 22.35 -18.65 0.45
N THR A 9 22.83 -17.47 0.02
CA THR A 9 22.62 -16.20 0.73
C THR A 9 21.22 -15.63 0.47
N GLU A 10 20.71 -15.77 -0.75
CA GLU A 10 19.34 -15.41 -1.12
C GLU A 10 18.30 -16.28 -0.40
N GLU A 11 18.50 -17.60 -0.32
CA GLU A 11 17.61 -18.48 0.44
C GLU A 11 17.60 -18.16 1.95
N PHE A 12 18.76 -17.80 2.51
CA PHE A 12 18.87 -17.40 3.91
C PHE A 12 18.15 -16.06 4.17
N ALA A 13 18.37 -15.07 3.32
CA ALA A 13 17.69 -13.78 3.41
C ALA A 13 16.17 -13.94 3.24
N VAL A 14 15.71 -14.72 2.27
CA VAL A 14 14.28 -15.00 2.08
C VAL A 14 13.68 -15.66 3.31
N LYS A 15 14.35 -16.64 3.92
CA LYS A 15 13.84 -17.35 5.10
C LYS A 15 13.72 -16.46 6.34
N TYR A 16 14.70 -15.59 6.61
CA TYR A 16 14.69 -14.77 7.83
C TYR A 16 13.94 -13.45 7.66
N LEU A 17 13.94 -12.87 6.46
CA LEU A 17 13.27 -11.59 6.21
C LEU A 17 11.77 -11.75 5.95
N SER A 18 11.30 -12.94 5.56
CA SER A 18 9.87 -13.18 5.31
C SER A 18 8.99 -13.10 6.56
N ASP A 19 9.59 -13.21 7.74
CA ASP A 19 8.91 -13.00 9.03
C ASP A 19 8.85 -11.51 9.44
N LEU A 20 9.56 -10.62 8.73
CA LEU A 20 9.48 -9.19 9.02
C LEU A 20 8.11 -8.64 8.60
N LEU A 21 7.47 -7.95 9.54
CA LEU A 21 6.18 -7.30 9.29
C LEU A 21 6.21 -6.38 8.06
N SER A 22 7.30 -5.64 7.86
CA SER A 22 7.47 -4.77 6.69
C SER A 22 7.48 -5.56 5.39
N VAL A 23 8.17 -6.70 5.34
CA VAL A 23 8.21 -7.56 4.15
C VAL A 23 6.84 -8.13 3.84
N GLN A 24 6.12 -8.59 4.86
CA GLN A 24 4.76 -9.10 4.71
C GLN A 24 3.79 -8.00 4.25
N PHE A 25 3.87 -6.82 4.85
CA PHE A 25 3.09 -5.65 4.48
C PHE A 25 3.32 -5.25 3.01
N TYR A 26 4.57 -5.02 2.60
CA TYR A 26 4.88 -4.59 1.23
C TYR A 26 4.59 -5.68 0.21
N THR A 27 4.68 -6.95 0.59
CA THR A 27 4.26 -8.08 -0.25
C THR A 27 2.75 -8.11 -0.42
N ASP A 28 1.97 -7.87 0.64
CA ASP A 28 0.50 -7.90 0.56
C ASP A 28 -0.07 -6.69 -0.19
N ILE A 29 0.34 -5.46 0.15
CA ILE A 29 -0.26 -4.25 -0.42
C ILE A 29 0.05 -4.04 -1.91
N ASN A 30 1.19 -4.58 -2.39
CA ASN A 30 1.62 -4.45 -3.78
C ASN A 30 1.15 -5.60 -4.69
N LYS A 31 0.50 -6.63 -4.15
CA LYS A 31 -0.06 -7.71 -4.98
C LYS A 31 -1.09 -7.14 -5.96
N ASN A 32 -1.06 -7.65 -7.19
CA ASN A 32 -2.08 -7.35 -8.18
C ASN A 32 -3.29 -8.26 -7.93
N HIS A 33 -4.39 -7.66 -7.49
CA HIS A 33 -5.64 -8.36 -7.23
C HIS A 33 -6.65 -8.08 -8.33
N SER A 34 -7.28 -9.13 -8.87
CA SER A 34 -8.44 -8.98 -9.77
C SER A 34 -9.60 -8.23 -9.11
N GLU A 35 -9.67 -8.30 -7.77
CA GLU A 35 -10.67 -7.66 -6.92
C GLU A 35 -10.53 -6.14 -6.84
N LEU A 36 -9.44 -5.52 -7.35
CA LEU A 36 -9.30 -4.06 -7.38
C LEU A 36 -10.43 -3.37 -8.17
N SER A 37 -11.10 -4.11 -9.06
CA SER A 37 -12.28 -3.63 -9.77
C SER A 37 -13.47 -3.35 -8.84
N ASN A 38 -13.59 -4.04 -7.71
CA ASN A 38 -14.65 -3.86 -6.70
C ASN A 38 -14.63 -2.47 -6.07
N TYR A 39 -13.47 -1.81 -6.08
CA TYR A 39 -13.24 -0.50 -5.47
C TYR A 39 -13.46 0.68 -6.43
N THR A 40 -13.90 0.42 -7.66
CA THR A 40 -14.03 1.46 -8.69
C THR A 40 -15.05 2.53 -8.31
N ARG A 41 -16.17 2.15 -7.69
CA ARG A 41 -17.22 3.10 -7.27
C ARG A 41 -16.74 4.01 -6.14
N GLN A 42 -15.93 3.50 -5.23
CA GLN A 42 -15.36 4.27 -4.12
C GLN A 42 -14.39 5.33 -4.66
N CYS A 43 -13.73 5.08 -5.79
CA CYS A 43 -12.85 6.06 -6.44
C CYS A 43 -13.61 7.29 -6.96
N GLU A 44 -14.93 7.18 -7.24
CA GLU A 44 -15.76 8.31 -7.69
C GLU A 44 -15.89 9.39 -6.60
N LYS A 45 -15.62 9.03 -5.33
CA LYS A 45 -15.62 9.98 -4.20
C LYS A 45 -14.35 10.84 -4.15
N LEU A 46 -13.32 10.53 -4.94
CA LEU A 46 -12.06 11.27 -4.94
C LEU A 46 -12.25 12.63 -5.61
N ILE A 47 -11.90 13.69 -4.88
CA ILE A 47 -11.91 15.08 -5.37
C ILE A 47 -10.50 15.40 -5.87
N VAL A 48 -10.23 15.02 -7.10
CA VAL A 48 -8.94 15.25 -7.77
C VAL A 48 -9.09 16.14 -8.98
N LYS A 49 -8.21 17.15 -9.12
CA LYS A 49 -8.27 18.13 -10.22
C LYS A 49 -8.04 17.50 -11.60
N LYS A 50 -7.31 16.39 -11.66
CA LYS A 50 -7.01 15.65 -12.88
C LYS A 50 -7.30 14.19 -12.59
N ASP A 51 -8.07 13.57 -13.47
CA ASP A 51 -8.26 12.13 -13.40
C ASP A 51 -6.90 11.45 -13.57
N ASN A 52 -6.54 10.63 -12.58
CA ASN A 52 -5.24 9.97 -12.52
C ASN A 52 -5.46 8.51 -12.14
N ASP A 53 -5.35 7.64 -13.15
CA ASP A 53 -5.55 6.20 -12.99
C ASP A 53 -4.53 5.57 -12.04
N GLU A 54 -3.31 6.13 -11.94
CA GLU A 54 -2.31 5.67 -10.97
C GLU A 54 -2.75 6.00 -9.54
N MET A 55 -3.24 7.22 -9.29
CA MET A 55 -3.78 7.58 -7.98
C MET A 55 -5.00 6.72 -7.61
N LYS A 56 -5.91 6.49 -8.57
CA LYS A 56 -7.04 5.58 -8.37
C LYS A 56 -6.55 4.18 -8.02
N THR A 57 -5.49 3.69 -8.66
CA THR A 57 -4.90 2.38 -8.35
C THR A 57 -4.34 2.33 -6.93
N VAL A 58 -3.62 3.37 -6.50
CA VAL A 58 -3.12 3.50 -5.12
C VAL A 58 -4.29 3.47 -4.12
N PHE A 59 -5.36 4.21 -4.42
CA PHE A 59 -6.54 4.27 -3.56
C PHE A 59 -7.31 2.93 -3.49
N LYS A 60 -7.45 2.21 -4.59
CA LYS A 60 -8.05 0.87 -4.60
C LYS A 60 -7.25 -0.12 -3.76
N ARG A 61 -5.91 -0.08 -3.85
CA ARG A 61 -5.02 -0.90 -3.01
C ARG A 61 -5.13 -0.52 -1.53
N PHE A 62 -5.23 0.77 -1.21
CA PHE A 62 -5.49 1.24 0.14
C PHE A 62 -6.79 0.67 0.71
N LEU A 63 -7.90 0.75 -0.02
CA LEU A 63 -9.18 0.19 0.43
C LEU A 63 -9.13 -1.33 0.61
N ARG A 64 -8.57 -2.05 -0.37
CA ARG A 64 -8.38 -3.50 -0.28
C ARG A 64 -7.53 -3.88 0.94
N HIS A 65 -6.49 -3.11 1.22
CA HIS A 65 -5.65 -3.35 2.39
C HIS A 65 -6.45 -3.18 3.69
N LEU A 66 -7.26 -2.12 3.81
CA LEU A 66 -8.08 -1.87 4.99
C LEU A 66 -9.15 -2.95 5.22
N GLU A 67 -9.72 -3.50 4.15
CA GLU A 67 -10.83 -4.46 4.25
C GLU A 67 -10.38 -5.92 4.32
N GLU A 68 -9.34 -6.30 3.58
CA GLU A 68 -9.04 -7.71 3.28
C GLU A 68 -7.60 -8.13 3.61
N SER A 69 -6.74 -7.22 4.06
CA SER A 69 -5.33 -7.56 4.28
C SER A 69 -5.18 -8.59 5.39
N SER A 70 -4.46 -9.67 5.10
CA SER A 70 -4.16 -10.70 6.10
C SER A 70 -3.20 -10.21 7.18
N VAL A 71 -2.51 -9.07 6.96
CA VAL A 71 -1.56 -8.52 7.93
C VAL A 71 -2.24 -7.92 9.17
N TRP A 72 -3.54 -7.65 9.11
CA TRP A 72 -4.30 -7.25 10.29
C TRP A 72 -4.45 -8.36 11.33
N ASN A 73 -4.21 -9.62 10.95
CA ASN A 73 -4.27 -10.74 11.90
C ASN A 73 -3.06 -10.81 12.85
N PHE A 74 -2.04 -9.96 12.66
CA PHE A 74 -0.89 -9.89 13.56
C PHE A 74 -1.23 -9.10 14.84
N ILE A 75 -1.32 -9.80 15.97
CA ILE A 75 -1.61 -9.23 17.28
C ILE A 75 -0.54 -8.18 17.65
N ASN A 76 -0.95 -7.02 18.18
CA ASN A 76 -0.11 -5.92 18.67
C ASN A 76 0.66 -5.10 17.63
N HIS A 77 0.41 -5.28 16.33
CA HIS A 77 1.15 -4.58 15.26
C HIS A 77 0.34 -3.50 14.52
N GLU A 78 -0.87 -3.19 14.98
CA GLU A 78 -1.72 -2.16 14.35
C GLU A 78 -1.00 -0.82 14.16
N TYR A 79 -0.20 -0.40 15.15
CA TYR A 79 0.59 0.83 15.07
C TYR A 79 1.64 0.76 13.96
N ASP A 80 2.38 -0.34 13.88
CA ASP A 80 3.43 -0.54 12.88
C ASP A 80 2.82 -0.64 11.47
N ILE A 81 1.68 -1.32 11.33
CA ILE A 81 0.95 -1.44 10.05
C ILE A 81 0.45 -0.07 9.60
N CYS A 82 -0.15 0.72 10.50
CA CYS A 82 -0.59 2.09 10.19
C CYS A 82 0.59 2.97 9.75
N LEU A 83 1.74 2.84 10.43
CA LEU A 83 2.95 3.59 10.08
C LEU A 83 3.43 3.22 8.67
N LEU A 84 3.53 1.92 8.37
CA LEU A 84 3.90 1.40 7.05
C LEU A 84 2.93 1.84 5.96
N LEU A 85 1.62 1.82 6.25
CA LEU A 85 0.59 2.30 5.33
C LEU A 85 0.75 3.78 5.00
N ASN A 86 0.99 4.62 6.02
CA ASN A 86 1.23 6.05 5.80
C ASN A 86 2.46 6.29 4.90
N TYR A 87 3.57 5.59 5.16
CA TYR A 87 4.77 5.70 4.31
C TYR A 87 4.50 5.21 2.88
N TRP A 88 3.85 4.07 2.71
CA TRP A 88 3.54 3.52 1.39
C TRP A 88 2.64 4.46 0.58
N ILE A 89 1.59 5.04 1.19
CA ILE A 89 0.73 6.01 0.49
C ILE A 89 1.56 7.23 0.08
N TYR A 90 2.32 7.83 1.00
CA TYR A 90 3.10 9.03 0.70
C TYR A 90 4.15 8.81 -0.38
N ASP A 91 4.84 7.68 -0.38
CA ASP A 91 5.82 7.33 -1.41
C ASP A 91 5.16 7.25 -2.79
N ASN A 92 4.04 6.52 -2.90
CA ASN A 92 3.30 6.40 -4.16
C ASN A 92 2.76 7.76 -4.65
N LEU A 93 2.20 8.58 -3.75
CA LEU A 93 1.70 9.90 -4.12
C LEU A 93 2.83 10.84 -4.55
N ASN A 94 4.00 10.78 -3.90
CA ASN A 94 5.17 11.53 -4.32
C ASN A 94 5.69 11.08 -5.69
N ASN A 95 5.67 9.78 -5.97
CA ASN A 95 6.04 9.26 -7.29
C ASN A 95 5.09 9.74 -8.39
N ILE A 96 3.79 9.86 -8.08
CA ILE A 96 2.75 10.32 -9.03
C ILE A 96 2.81 11.84 -9.24
N PHE A 97 2.92 12.62 -8.17
CA PHE A 97 2.71 14.08 -8.22
C PHE A 97 4.00 14.90 -8.16
N GLY A 98 5.11 14.33 -7.68
CA GLY A 98 6.43 14.94 -7.51
C GLY A 98 6.49 16.05 -6.45
N ALA A 99 5.58 17.01 -6.51
CA ALA A 99 5.51 18.13 -5.58
C ALA A 99 4.75 17.76 -4.30
N LYS A 100 5.38 17.94 -3.14
CA LYS A 100 4.81 17.68 -1.81
C LYS A 100 3.40 18.24 -1.63
N TYR A 101 3.15 19.48 -2.07
CA TYR A 101 1.84 20.13 -1.97
C TYR A 101 0.73 19.33 -2.67
N ASN A 102 1.02 18.78 -3.85
CA ASN A 102 0.05 17.98 -4.60
C ASN A 102 -0.16 16.61 -3.93
N SER A 103 0.91 15.99 -3.42
CA SER A 103 0.83 14.76 -2.64
C SER A 103 -0.01 14.93 -1.36
N ASP A 104 0.16 16.05 -0.64
CA ASP A 104 -0.61 16.35 0.57
C ASP A 104 -2.11 16.51 0.27
N ILE A 105 -2.47 17.18 -0.84
CA ILE A 105 -3.88 17.27 -1.30
C ILE A 105 -4.42 15.90 -1.69
N ALA A 106 -3.63 15.10 -2.39
CA ALA A 106 -4.04 13.75 -2.76
C ALA A 106 -4.25 12.89 -1.51
N PHE A 107 -3.36 12.96 -0.52
CA PHE A 107 -3.46 12.24 0.73
C PHE A 107 -4.73 12.61 1.52
N ALA A 108 -5.12 13.88 1.53
CA ALA A 108 -6.35 14.33 2.17
C ALA A 108 -7.61 13.61 1.65
N ASN A 109 -7.63 13.21 0.37
CA ASN A 109 -8.74 12.43 -0.19
C ASN A 109 -8.87 11.04 0.45
N PHE A 110 -7.75 10.40 0.79
CA PHE A 110 -7.74 9.08 1.44
C PHE A 110 -8.32 9.19 2.86
N GLN A 111 -7.93 10.24 3.60
CA GLN A 111 -8.45 10.51 4.94
C GLN A 111 -9.96 10.80 4.89
N TYR A 112 -10.42 11.57 3.91
CA TYR A 112 -11.83 11.92 3.76
C TYR A 112 -12.71 10.68 3.54
N VAL A 113 -12.27 9.75 2.71
CA VAL A 113 -13.02 8.51 2.46
C VAL A 113 -13.07 7.64 3.71
N TRP A 114 -11.96 7.53 4.44
CA TRP A 114 -11.90 6.70 5.66
C TRP A 114 -12.74 7.25 6.82
N SER A 115 -12.80 8.58 6.95
CA SER A 115 -13.49 9.25 8.07
C SER A 115 -15.00 9.39 7.90
N TYR A 116 -15.56 9.09 6.72
CA TYR A 116 -17.00 9.11 6.47
C TYR A 116 -17.55 7.69 6.25
N PRO A 117 -18.14 7.05 7.29
CA PRO A 117 -19.03 5.93 7.07
C PRO A 117 -20.29 6.45 6.36
N ASN A 118 -20.62 5.84 5.22
CA ASN A 118 -21.91 6.01 4.55
C ASN A 118 -22.95 5.09 5.18
#